data_AF-A0A258CUB9-F1
#
_entry.id   AF-A0A258CUB9-F1
#
_cell.length_a   1.000
_cell.length_b   1.000
_cell.length_c   1.000
_cell.angle_alpha   90.00
_cell.angle_beta   90.00
_cell.angle_gamma   90.00
#
_symmetry.space_group_name_H-M   'P 1'
#
loop_
_entity.id
_entity.type
_entity.pdbx_description
1 polymer ?
#
loop_
_entity_poly.entity_id
_entity_poly.type
_entity_poly.pdbx_seq_one_letter_code
_entity_poly.pdbx_strand_id
1 'polypeptide(L)'
;MRILLINPNTTAEVTALMAQVLAPMLPEGVTLKPVTGRFGARYIASRSAAAIAGHAALDAFAEQGGDCDAGLAGIETVAPTGAEIARDPDGAIALLTQACRDAAARDGAGAVILGGAGLAGLAARIAPHLDIPVICSVEAGLATVLAALRDPPPKPETGDLSAPAPIASIGLSERLAARLAEAGATPPS
;
A
#
# COMPACT_ATOMS: atom_id res chain seq x y z
N MET A 1 14.98 0.18 -15.13
CA MET A 1 13.52 -0.05 -15.03
C MET A 1 12.87 1.16 -14.39
N ARG A 2 11.88 1.77 -15.04
CA ARG A 2 11.13 2.92 -14.51
C ARG A 2 9.72 2.48 -14.15
N ILE A 3 9.34 2.65 -12.89
CA ILE A 3 8.03 2.28 -12.36
C ILE A 3 7.19 3.54 -12.18
N LEU A 4 5.97 3.55 -12.71
CA LEU A 4 5.01 4.63 -12.48
C LEU A 4 4.40 4.52 -11.08
N LEU A 5 4.57 5.55 -10.24
CA LEU A 5 3.99 5.66 -8.91
C LEU A 5 2.81 6.62 -8.96
N ILE A 6 1.59 6.08 -9.04
CA ILE A 6 0.38 6.90 -9.07
C ILE A 6 -0.17 7.09 -7.67
N ASN A 7 -0.34 8.34 -7.29
CA ASN A 7 -1.24 8.76 -6.24
C ASN A 7 -2.55 9.25 -6.88
N PRO A 8 -3.67 8.51 -6.79
CA PRO A 8 -4.92 8.88 -7.45
C PRO A 8 -5.71 9.99 -6.75
N ASN A 9 -5.19 10.53 -5.63
CA ASN A 9 -5.71 11.76 -5.05
C ASN A 9 -5.01 12.99 -5.65
N THR A 10 -5.58 14.18 -5.46
CA THR A 10 -5.08 15.42 -6.06
C THR A 10 -3.98 16.13 -5.26
N THR A 11 -3.45 15.51 -4.21
CA THR A 11 -2.53 16.14 -3.26
C THR A 11 -1.09 15.82 -3.63
N ALA A 12 -0.37 16.79 -4.22
CA ALA A 12 0.99 16.58 -4.72
C ALA A 12 1.99 16.27 -3.61
N GLU A 13 1.80 16.82 -2.42
CA GLU A 13 2.63 16.57 -1.24
C GLU A 13 2.57 15.11 -0.82
N VAL A 14 1.41 14.44 -0.96
CA VAL A 14 1.25 13.01 -0.69
C VAL A 14 2.05 12.19 -1.71
N THR A 15 2.00 12.57 -2.99
CA THR A 15 2.78 11.91 -4.05
C THR A 15 4.28 12.05 -3.80
N ALA A 16 4.74 13.25 -3.42
CA ALA A 16 6.14 13.51 -3.09
C ALA A 16 6.59 12.68 -1.88
N LEU A 17 5.77 12.62 -0.82
CA LEU A 17 6.03 11.79 0.35
C LEU A 17 6.15 10.31 -0.02
N MET A 18 5.23 9.78 -0.84
CA MET A 18 5.31 8.39 -1.31
C MET A 18 6.62 8.12 -2.06
N ALA A 19 7.00 9.02 -2.97
CA ALA A 19 8.27 8.88 -3.72
C ALA A 19 9.49 8.91 -2.79
N GLN A 20 9.50 9.84 -1.82
CA GLN A 20 10.59 9.96 -0.85
C GLN A 20 10.72 8.71 0.04
N VAL A 21 9.61 8.16 0.51
CA VAL A 21 9.60 6.95 1.35
C VAL A 21 10.05 5.72 0.57
N LEU A 22 9.68 5.61 -0.71
CA LEU A 22 9.98 4.44 -1.53
C LEU A 22 11.37 4.48 -2.16
N ALA A 23 11.93 5.66 -2.45
CA ALA A 23 13.20 5.80 -3.16
C ALA A 23 14.38 5.02 -2.54
N PRO A 24 14.57 4.97 -1.20
CA PRO A 24 15.64 4.18 -0.57
C PRO A 24 15.49 2.67 -0.71
N MET A 25 14.28 2.19 -1.03
CA MET A 25 13.97 0.76 -1.12
C MET A 25 14.17 0.19 -2.53
N LEU A 26 14.48 1.05 -3.51
CA LEU A 26 14.61 0.65 -4.90
C LEU A 26 15.95 -0.06 -5.15
N PRO A 27 15.95 -1.20 -5.87
CA PRO A 27 17.18 -1.79 -6.36
C PRO A 27 17.94 -0.86 -7.30
N GLU A 28 19.23 -1.12 -7.48
CA GLU A 28 20.04 -0.38 -8.45
C GLU A 28 19.45 -0.48 -9.86
N GLY A 29 19.40 0.65 -10.58
CA GLY A 29 18.80 0.75 -11.91
C GLY A 29 17.27 0.78 -11.94
N VAL A 30 16.59 0.83 -10.79
CA VAL A 30 15.13 1.04 -10.69
C VAL A 30 14.82 2.48 -10.26
N THR A 31 13.92 3.16 -10.98
CA THR A 31 13.49 4.54 -10.67
C THR A 31 11.97 4.66 -10.59
N LEU A 32 11.48 5.65 -9.83
CA LEU A 32 10.05 5.96 -9.74
C LEU A 32 9.70 7.20 -10.58
N LYS A 33 8.58 7.16 -11.29
CA LYS A 33 7.92 8.33 -11.87
C LYS A 33 6.68 8.67 -11.03
N PRO A 34 6.77 9.60 -10.06
CA PRO A 34 5.62 9.99 -9.27
C PRO A 34 4.61 10.79 -10.09
N VAL A 35 3.34 10.44 -9.99
CA VAL A 35 2.23 11.12 -10.67
C VAL A 35 1.06 11.31 -9.71
N THR A 36 0.57 12.55 -9.66
CA THR A 36 -0.61 12.94 -8.88
C THR A 36 -1.83 12.94 -9.78
N GLY A 37 -2.97 12.48 -9.28
CA GLY A 37 -4.24 12.54 -10.00
C GLY A 37 -4.59 13.98 -10.40
N ARG A 38 -4.91 14.19 -11.67
CA ARG A 38 -5.30 15.51 -12.21
C ARG A 38 -6.65 16.00 -11.67
N PHE A 39 -7.50 15.06 -11.25
CA PHE A 39 -8.82 15.32 -10.70
C PHE A 39 -9.14 14.31 -9.58
N GLY A 40 -10.17 14.61 -8.79
CA GLY A 40 -10.65 13.72 -7.72
C GLY A 40 -10.63 14.37 -6.35
N ALA A 41 -10.70 13.55 -5.31
CA ALA A 41 -10.67 14.02 -3.94
C ALA A 41 -9.22 14.29 -3.48
N ARG A 42 -9.03 15.23 -2.54
CA ARG A 42 -7.74 15.42 -1.86
C ARG A 42 -7.35 14.21 -1.01
N TYR A 43 -8.35 13.50 -0.48
CA TYR A 43 -8.23 12.25 0.26
C TYR A 43 -9.38 11.30 -0.09
N ILE A 44 -9.07 10.01 -0.23
CA ILE A 44 -10.03 8.98 -0.61
C ILE A 44 -10.63 8.38 0.67
N ALA A 45 -11.79 8.89 1.07
CA ALA A 45 -12.45 8.51 2.33
C ALA A 45 -13.91 8.05 2.15
N SER A 46 -14.36 7.84 0.92
CA SER A 46 -15.71 7.38 0.60
C SER A 46 -15.74 6.51 -0.65
N ARG A 47 -16.82 5.74 -0.85
CA ARG A 47 -17.01 4.91 -2.04
C ARG A 47 -17.02 5.75 -3.32
N SER A 48 -17.69 6.90 -3.31
CA SER A 48 -17.70 7.82 -4.45
C SER A 48 -16.32 8.39 -4.74
N ALA A 49 -15.56 8.74 -3.70
CA ALA A 49 -14.18 9.21 -3.85
C ALA A 49 -13.26 8.10 -4.40
N ALA A 50 -13.47 6.85 -4.00
CA ALA A 50 -12.71 5.70 -4.52
C ALA A 50 -13.02 5.45 -6.00
N ALA A 51 -14.28 5.52 -6.41
CA ALA A 51 -14.65 5.39 -7.83
C ALA A 51 -14.00 6.48 -8.70
N ILE A 52 -14.02 7.74 -8.23
CA ILE A 52 -13.37 8.86 -8.92
C ILE A 52 -11.84 8.68 -8.93
N ALA A 53 -11.24 8.22 -7.83
CA ALA A 53 -9.81 7.94 -7.76
C ALA A 53 -9.37 6.84 -8.73
N GLY A 54 -10.19 5.80 -8.93
CA GLY A 54 -9.94 4.79 -9.97
C GLY A 54 -9.84 5.43 -11.36
N HIS A 55 -10.74 6.36 -11.70
CA HIS A 55 -10.67 7.09 -12.97
C HIS A 55 -9.45 8.02 -13.03
N ALA A 56 -9.13 8.71 -11.94
CA ALA A 56 -7.96 9.57 -11.86
C ALA A 56 -6.64 8.79 -12.03
N ALA A 57 -6.57 7.56 -11.52
CA ALA A 57 -5.46 6.66 -11.74
C ALA A 57 -5.31 6.27 -13.22
N LEU A 58 -6.41 5.92 -13.89
CA LEU A 58 -6.41 5.57 -15.31
C LEU A 58 -6.00 6.75 -16.19
N ASP A 59 -6.51 7.96 -15.92
CA ASP A 59 -6.11 9.22 -16.61
C ASP A 59 -4.61 9.48 -16.42
N ALA A 60 -4.12 9.38 -15.18
CA ALA A 60 -2.70 9.53 -14.86
C ALA A 60 -1.82 8.49 -15.58
N PHE A 61 -2.26 7.23 -15.65
CA PHE A 61 -1.56 6.17 -16.35
C PHE A 61 -1.52 6.41 -17.87
N ALA A 62 -2.64 6.78 -18.49
CA ALA A 62 -2.71 7.04 -19.92
C ALA A 62 -1.80 8.21 -20.34
N GLU A 63 -1.79 9.29 -19.57
CA GLU A 63 -1.01 10.50 -19.89
C GLU A 63 0.49 10.34 -19.59
N GLN A 64 0.85 9.54 -18.59
CA GLN A 64 2.21 9.53 -18.04
C GLN A 64 2.89 8.16 -18.03
N GLY A 65 2.21 7.08 -18.42
CA GLY A 65 2.74 5.72 -18.37
C GLY A 65 3.60 5.30 -19.55
N GLY A 66 3.54 6.01 -20.68
CA GLY A 66 4.15 5.58 -21.95
C GLY A 66 5.68 5.44 -21.98
N ASP A 67 6.39 5.99 -20.98
CA ASP A 67 7.84 5.90 -20.80
C ASP A 67 8.26 5.07 -19.58
N CYS A 68 7.33 4.32 -18.99
CA CYS A 68 7.57 3.45 -17.83
C CYS A 68 7.51 1.97 -18.23
N ASP A 69 8.43 1.18 -17.67
CA ASP A 69 8.54 -0.27 -17.91
C ASP A 69 7.49 -1.07 -17.12
N ALA A 70 6.98 -0.47 -16.04
CA ALA A 70 5.88 -1.00 -15.23
C ALA A 70 5.03 0.14 -14.70
N GLY A 71 3.71 -0.05 -14.67
CA GLY A 71 2.79 0.95 -14.13
C GLY A 71 1.50 0.31 -13.62
N LEU A 72 0.67 1.13 -12.98
CA LEU A 72 -0.63 0.69 -12.50
C LEU A 72 -1.57 0.48 -13.68
N ALA A 73 -1.83 -0.79 -14.02
CA ALA A 73 -2.75 -1.15 -15.10
C ALA A 73 -4.20 -0.73 -14.78
N GLY A 74 -4.63 -0.83 -13.52
CA GLY A 74 -5.97 -0.42 -13.09
C GLY A 74 -6.20 -0.58 -11.59
N ILE A 75 -7.33 -0.05 -11.10
CA ILE A 75 -7.85 -0.29 -9.74
C ILE A 75 -9.24 -0.88 -9.87
N GLU A 76 -9.40 -2.12 -9.43
CA GLU A 76 -10.68 -2.82 -9.42
C GLU A 76 -11.21 -2.90 -7.99
N THR A 77 -12.45 -2.44 -7.77
CA THR A 77 -13.15 -2.67 -6.51
C THR A 77 -14.23 -3.70 -6.73
N VAL A 78 -14.32 -4.67 -5.84
CA VAL A 78 -15.44 -5.63 -5.87
C VAL A 78 -16.62 -5.13 -5.03
N ALA A 79 -17.81 -5.64 -5.36
CA ALA A 79 -19.05 -5.26 -4.68
C ALA A 79 -19.05 -5.53 -3.15
N PRO A 80 -18.62 -6.70 -2.63
CA PRO A 80 -18.56 -6.94 -1.21
C PRO A 80 -17.42 -6.16 -0.55
N THR A 81 -17.67 -5.69 0.66
CA THR A 81 -16.68 -5.05 1.53
C THR A 81 -15.67 -6.06 2.06
N GLY A 82 -14.51 -5.58 2.50
CA GLY A 82 -13.51 -6.43 3.15
C GLY A 82 -14.05 -7.16 4.40
N ALA A 83 -15.00 -6.57 5.13
CA ALA A 83 -15.63 -7.22 6.29
C ALA A 83 -16.58 -8.35 5.90
N GLU A 84 -17.27 -8.23 4.76
CA GLU A 84 -18.13 -9.29 4.22
C GLU A 84 -17.28 -10.44 3.66
N ILE A 85 -16.21 -10.12 2.92
CA ILE A 85 -15.24 -11.11 2.42
C ILE A 85 -14.59 -11.85 3.59
N ALA A 86 -14.19 -11.17 4.66
CA ALA A 86 -13.59 -11.81 5.82
C ALA A 86 -14.55 -12.75 6.57
N ARG A 87 -15.87 -12.51 6.48
CA ARG A 87 -16.90 -13.34 7.10
C ARG A 87 -17.22 -14.60 6.29
N ASP A 88 -17.10 -14.52 4.97
CA ASP A 88 -17.25 -15.65 4.05
C ASP A 88 -16.15 -15.65 2.98
N PRO A 89 -14.92 -16.06 3.35
CA PRO A 89 -13.78 -16.03 2.43
C PRO A 89 -13.92 -17.05 1.30
N ASP A 90 -14.59 -18.18 1.57
CA ASP A 90 -14.82 -19.25 0.61
C ASP A 90 -15.79 -18.80 -0.49
N GLY A 91 -16.91 -18.16 -0.10
CA GLY A 91 -17.86 -17.58 -1.03
C GLY A 91 -17.28 -16.44 -1.87
N ALA A 92 -16.25 -15.75 -1.38
CA ALA A 92 -15.59 -14.67 -2.08
C ALA A 92 -14.58 -15.11 -3.17
N ILE A 93 -14.07 -16.36 -3.12
CA ILE A 93 -12.99 -16.80 -4.03
C ILE A 93 -13.39 -16.66 -5.49
N ALA A 94 -14.54 -17.20 -5.90
CA ALA A 94 -14.94 -17.20 -7.30
C ALA A 94 -15.08 -15.77 -7.84
N LEU A 95 -15.68 -14.88 -7.06
CA LEU A 95 -15.86 -13.47 -7.40
C LEU A 95 -14.51 -12.73 -7.50
N LEU A 96 -13.62 -12.92 -6.53
CA LEU A 96 -12.30 -12.29 -6.54
C LEU A 96 -11.43 -12.82 -7.69
N THR A 97 -11.44 -14.14 -7.94
CA THR A 97 -10.73 -14.73 -9.07
C THR A 97 -11.23 -14.17 -10.40
N GLN A 98 -12.55 -14.03 -10.56
CA GLN A 98 -13.11 -13.47 -11.79
C GLN A 98 -12.72 -11.99 -11.96
N ALA A 99 -12.83 -11.19 -10.89
CA ALA A 99 -12.41 -9.78 -10.93
C ALA A 99 -10.92 -9.64 -11.30
N CYS A 100 -10.05 -10.48 -10.76
CA CYS A 100 -8.63 -10.50 -11.14
C CYS A 100 -8.41 -10.89 -12.60
N ARG A 101 -9.13 -11.91 -13.12
CA ARG A 101 -9.06 -12.29 -14.54
C ARG A 101 -9.49 -11.15 -15.45
N ASP A 102 -10.61 -10.52 -15.13
CA ASP A 102 -11.19 -9.45 -15.93
C ASP A 102 -10.26 -8.23 -15.94
N ALA A 103 -9.71 -7.85 -14.79
CA ALA A 103 -8.72 -6.78 -14.69
C ALA A 103 -7.44 -7.12 -15.50
N ALA A 104 -6.93 -8.34 -15.39
CA ALA A 104 -5.76 -8.78 -16.16
C ALA A 104 -5.99 -8.73 -17.67
N ALA A 105 -7.12 -9.26 -18.14
CA ALA A 105 -7.45 -9.33 -19.55
C ALA A 105 -7.77 -7.96 -20.16
N ARG A 106 -8.50 -7.12 -19.43
CA ARG A 106 -8.93 -5.79 -19.88
C ARG A 106 -7.78 -4.78 -19.83
N ASP A 107 -7.00 -4.79 -18.75
CA ASP A 107 -6.02 -3.74 -18.46
C ASP A 107 -4.58 -4.18 -18.78
N GLY A 108 -4.37 -5.46 -19.17
CA GLY A 108 -3.06 -6.01 -19.48
C GLY A 108 -2.15 -6.17 -18.25
N ALA A 109 -2.73 -6.32 -17.06
CA ALA A 109 -1.98 -6.38 -15.81
C ALA A 109 -1.09 -7.63 -15.77
N GLY A 110 0.23 -7.43 -15.62
CA GLY A 110 1.20 -8.52 -15.47
C GLY A 110 1.26 -9.13 -14.07
N ALA A 111 0.59 -8.54 -13.10
CA ALA A 111 0.39 -9.04 -11.74
C ALA A 111 -0.81 -8.31 -11.10
N VAL A 112 -1.43 -8.92 -10.09
CA VAL A 112 -2.53 -8.31 -9.31
C VAL A 112 -2.16 -8.26 -7.84
N ILE A 113 -2.45 -7.14 -7.19
CA ILE A 113 -2.34 -6.98 -5.74
C ILE A 113 -3.76 -7.03 -5.14
N LEU A 114 -4.01 -7.97 -4.24
CA LEU A 114 -5.22 -7.96 -3.42
C LEU A 114 -5.05 -6.92 -2.31
N GLY A 115 -5.78 -5.81 -2.43
CA GLY A 115 -5.73 -4.71 -1.49
C GLY A 115 -6.80 -4.82 -0.40
N GLY A 116 -6.38 -4.86 0.87
CA GLY A 116 -7.24 -4.73 2.04
C GLY A 116 -7.11 -5.86 3.05
N ALA A 117 -7.19 -5.52 4.34
CA ALA A 117 -6.97 -6.48 5.43
C ALA A 117 -7.95 -7.67 5.41
N GLY A 118 -9.19 -7.45 4.97
CA GLY A 118 -10.20 -8.51 4.85
C GLY A 118 -9.92 -9.56 3.76
N LEU A 119 -8.90 -9.34 2.91
CA LEU A 119 -8.51 -10.24 1.83
C LEU A 119 -7.21 -11.01 2.15
N ALA A 120 -6.68 -10.88 3.37
CA ALA A 120 -5.45 -11.55 3.79
C ALA A 120 -5.53 -13.08 3.58
N GLY A 121 -4.47 -13.67 3.04
CA GLY A 121 -4.40 -15.11 2.74
C GLY A 121 -5.17 -15.57 1.49
N LEU A 122 -5.99 -14.71 0.87
CA LEU A 122 -6.76 -15.11 -0.31
C LEU A 122 -5.91 -15.16 -1.58
N ALA A 123 -4.78 -14.44 -1.63
CA ALA A 123 -3.88 -14.47 -2.78
C ALA A 123 -3.40 -15.89 -3.10
N ALA A 124 -2.98 -16.65 -2.07
CA ALA A 124 -2.55 -18.04 -2.23
C ALA A 124 -3.66 -18.97 -2.72
N ARG A 125 -4.92 -18.65 -2.41
CA ARG A 125 -6.10 -19.43 -2.83
C ARG A 125 -6.54 -19.11 -4.25
N ILE A 126 -6.31 -17.87 -4.69
CA ILE A 126 -6.71 -17.38 -6.02
C ILE A 126 -5.61 -17.63 -7.06
N ALA A 127 -4.34 -17.61 -6.65
CA ALA A 127 -3.18 -17.78 -7.53
C ALA A 127 -3.24 -19.04 -8.44
N PRO A 128 -3.70 -20.22 -7.98
CA PRO A 128 -3.80 -21.40 -8.84
C PRO A 128 -4.78 -21.26 -10.02
N HIS A 129 -5.61 -20.23 -10.01
CA HIS A 129 -6.63 -19.97 -11.02
C HIS A 129 -6.26 -18.82 -11.97
N LEU A 130 -5.06 -18.26 -11.86
CA LEU A 130 -4.60 -17.13 -12.66
C LEU A 130 -3.22 -17.42 -13.26
N ASP A 131 -3.00 -16.94 -14.48
CA ASP A 131 -1.72 -17.08 -15.18
C ASP A 131 -0.71 -15.98 -14.80
N ILE A 132 -1.11 -15.05 -13.93
CA ILE A 132 -0.30 -13.94 -13.44
C ILE A 132 -0.11 -14.01 -11.93
N PRO A 133 0.99 -13.45 -11.38
CA PRO A 133 1.20 -13.39 -9.94
C PRO A 133 0.09 -12.65 -9.20
N VAL A 134 -0.33 -13.21 -8.07
CA VAL A 134 -1.27 -12.58 -7.13
C VAL A 134 -0.56 -12.29 -5.83
N ILE A 135 -0.54 -11.03 -5.42
CA ILE A 135 0.20 -10.55 -4.27
C ILE A 135 -0.80 -10.17 -3.16
N CYS A 136 -0.60 -10.69 -1.96
CA CYS A 136 -1.32 -10.26 -0.77
C CYS A 136 -0.61 -9.05 -0.16
N SER A 137 -1.31 -7.90 -0.01
CA SER A 137 -0.69 -6.69 0.54
C SER A 137 -0.24 -6.85 2.00
N VAL A 138 -0.93 -7.69 2.77
CA VAL A 138 -0.61 -7.96 4.18
C VAL A 138 0.66 -8.81 4.31
N GLU A 139 0.76 -9.88 3.53
CA GLU A 139 1.94 -10.76 3.51
C GLU A 139 3.16 -10.02 2.98
N ALA A 140 2.99 -9.24 1.90
CA ALA A 140 4.05 -8.39 1.37
C ALA A 140 4.55 -7.40 2.44
N GLY A 141 3.64 -6.74 3.16
CA GLY A 141 3.98 -5.84 4.25
C GLY A 141 4.74 -6.53 5.39
N LEU A 142 4.31 -7.72 5.81
CA LEU A 142 5.02 -8.50 6.83
C LEU A 142 6.42 -8.92 6.36
N ALA A 143 6.55 -9.36 5.12
CA ALA A 143 7.84 -9.71 4.54
C ALA A 143 8.81 -8.52 4.53
N THR A 144 8.31 -7.31 4.21
CA THR A 144 9.09 -6.07 4.32
C THR A 144 9.54 -5.78 5.75
N VAL A 145 8.65 -5.93 6.74
CA VAL A 145 9.01 -5.73 8.16
C VAL A 145 10.08 -6.73 8.60
N LEU A 146 9.91 -8.01 8.29
CA LEU A 146 10.88 -9.05 8.65
C LEU A 146 12.23 -8.83 7.97
N ALA A 147 12.25 -8.34 6.73
CA ALA A 147 13.47 -7.96 6.05
C ALA A 147 14.16 -6.78 6.74
N ALA A 148 13.41 -5.74 7.11
CA ALA A 148 13.93 -4.58 7.84
C ALA A 148 14.48 -4.96 9.22
N LEU A 149 13.89 -5.93 9.92
CA LEU A 149 14.40 -6.39 11.21
C LEU A 149 15.72 -7.17 11.13
N ARG A 150 16.11 -7.67 9.95
CA ARG A 150 17.41 -8.33 9.76
C ARG A 150 18.57 -7.34 9.75
N ASP A 151 18.31 -6.12 9.29
CA ASP A 151 19.26 -5.00 9.31
C ASP A 151 18.48 -3.72 9.66
N PRO A 152 18.19 -3.51 10.95
CA PRO A 152 17.28 -2.45 11.38
C PRO A 152 17.88 -1.08 11.03
N PRO A 153 17.17 -0.25 10.24
CA PRO A 153 17.63 1.11 10.00
C PRO A 153 17.71 1.86 11.33
N PRO A 154 18.71 2.74 11.53
CA PRO A 154 18.80 3.54 12.74
C PRO A 154 17.53 4.37 12.90
N LYS A 155 17.03 4.47 14.13
CA LYS A 155 15.86 5.28 14.43
C LYS A 155 16.16 6.74 14.04
N PRO A 156 15.28 7.43 13.28
CA PRO A 156 15.51 8.81 12.92
C PRO A 156 15.71 9.69 14.16
N GLU A 157 16.73 10.53 14.16
CA GLU A 157 17.01 11.46 15.26
C GLU A 157 16.20 12.76 15.16
N THR A 158 15.67 13.07 13.97
CA THR A 158 14.94 14.30 13.66
C THR A 158 13.70 14.05 12.79
N GLY A 159 12.77 15.01 12.80
CA GLY A 159 11.53 14.96 12.01
C GLY A 159 10.41 14.12 12.64
N ASP A 160 9.30 13.96 11.91
CA ASP A 160 8.06 13.32 12.40
C ASP A 160 8.20 11.84 12.78
N LEU A 161 9.34 11.22 12.43
CA LEU A 161 9.65 9.82 12.69
C LEU A 161 10.64 9.62 13.85
N SER A 162 11.10 10.69 14.50
CA SER A 162 11.98 10.58 15.67
C SER A 162 11.23 10.17 16.94
N ALA A 163 11.96 9.72 17.95
CA ALA A 163 11.34 9.43 19.24
C ALA A 163 10.78 10.74 19.84
N PRO A 164 9.52 10.74 20.32
CA PRO A 164 9.01 11.89 21.04
C PRO A 164 9.82 12.12 22.31
N ALA A 165 9.94 13.37 22.75
CA ALA A 165 10.58 13.66 24.03
C ALA A 165 9.81 12.96 25.18
N PRO A 166 10.48 12.52 26.27
CA PRO A 166 9.81 11.98 27.44
C PRO A 166 8.75 12.94 27.99
N ILE A 167 7.54 12.43 28.26
CA ILE A 167 6.43 13.24 28.75
C ILE A 167 6.00 12.74 30.14
N ALA A 168 6.12 13.60 31.15
CA ALA A 168 5.61 13.33 32.48
C ALA A 168 4.08 13.12 32.42
N SER A 169 3.61 12.03 33.02
CA SER A 169 2.19 11.62 32.98
C SER A 169 1.64 11.40 34.39
N ILE A 170 0.36 11.75 34.61
CA ILE A 170 -0.36 11.51 35.86
C ILE A 170 -1.58 10.61 35.62
N GLY A 171 -1.90 9.73 36.57
CA GLY A 171 -3.09 8.86 36.53
C GLY A 171 -3.02 7.65 35.60
N LEU A 172 -1.86 7.36 35.00
CA LEU A 172 -1.64 6.17 34.18
C LEU A 172 -1.19 4.98 35.02
N SER A 173 -1.39 3.77 34.50
CA SER A 173 -0.79 2.57 35.09
C SER A 173 0.73 2.64 35.02
N GLU A 174 1.42 2.02 35.98
CA GLU A 174 2.89 2.05 36.08
C GLU A 174 3.58 1.62 34.77
N ARG A 175 3.07 0.58 34.10
CA ARG A 175 3.62 0.10 32.82
C ARG A 175 3.50 1.13 31.69
N LEU A 176 2.40 1.87 31.63
CA LEU A 176 2.19 2.88 30.59
C LEU A 176 2.98 4.15 30.89
N ALA A 177 3.05 4.55 32.16
CA ALA A 177 3.89 5.67 32.62
C ALA A 177 5.37 5.42 32.32
N ALA A 178 5.88 4.21 32.58
CA ALA A 178 7.26 3.84 32.28
C ALA A 178 7.58 3.94 30.77
N ARG A 179 6.70 3.41 29.91
CA ARG A 179 6.90 3.46 28.44
C ARG A 179 6.92 4.87 27.87
N LEU A 180 6.16 5.81 28.44
CA LEU A 180 6.13 7.20 28.01
C LEU A 180 7.32 8.01 28.56
N ALA A 181 7.88 7.59 29.69
CA ALA A 181 9.09 8.17 30.28
C ALA A 181 10.39 7.68 29.62
N GLU A 182 10.40 6.48 29.01
CA GLU A 182 11.55 5.85 28.36
C GLU A 182 11.81 6.30 26.91
N ALA A 183 11.08 7.28 26.38
CA ALA A 183 11.14 7.66 24.97
C ALA A 183 12.56 8.12 24.56
N GLY A 184 13.33 7.17 23.99
CA GLY A 184 14.73 7.34 23.61
C GLY A 184 15.60 6.07 23.69
N ALA A 185 15.19 5.03 24.43
CA ALA A 185 15.99 3.80 24.53
C ALA A 185 15.73 2.85 23.34
N THR A 186 16.76 2.62 22.52
CA THR A 186 16.83 1.46 21.61
C THR A 186 16.74 0.18 22.45
N PRO A 187 15.89 -0.81 22.09
CA PRO A 187 15.87 -2.08 22.82
C PRO A 187 17.25 -2.74 22.75
N PRO A 188 17.72 -3.42 23.81
CA PRO A 188 18.95 -4.21 23.72
C PRO A 188 18.76 -5.34 22.69
N SER A 189 19.79 -5.52 21.88
CA SER A 189 19.94 -6.54 20.82
C SER A 189 19.79 -7.97 21.32
#